data_AF-A0A660NDB4-F1
#
_entry.id   AF-A0A660NDB4-F1
#
_cell.length_a   1.000
_cell.length_b   1.000
_cell.length_c   1.000
_cell.angle_alpha   90.00
_cell.angle_beta   90.00
_cell.angle_gamma   90.00
#
_symmetry.space_group_name_H-M   'P 1'
#
loop_
_entity.id
_entity.type
_entity.pdbx_description
1 polymer ?
#
loop_
_entity_poly.entity_id
_entity_poly.type
_entity_poly.pdbx_seq_one_letter_code
_entity_poly.pdbx_strand_id
1 'polypeptide(L)' 'SHINEYDLTLYIQNEDGQQYRRYEETHLQRAYTIGEIKQAAKEAGLVFQFLVDADTDNEVTRHTERYLFCMQENGK' A
#
# COMPACT_ATOMS: atom_id res chain seq x y z
N SER A 1 -5.47 6.72 17.30
CA SER A 1 -4.77 6.89 16.01
C SER A 1 -4.80 5.54 15.31
N HIS A 2 -5.04 5.50 13.98
CA HIS A 2 -4.97 4.26 13.18
C HIS A 2 -3.68 4.27 12.34
N ILE A 3 -2.53 4.42 13.01
CA ILE A 3 -1.21 4.44 12.37
C ILE A 3 -0.51 3.15 12.79
N ASN A 4 -0.03 2.40 11.81
CA ASN A 4 0.94 1.34 11.98
C ASN A 4 2.34 1.96 11.93
N GLU A 5 3.07 1.87 13.02
CA GLU A 5 4.42 2.42 13.17
C GLU A 5 5.38 1.29 13.54
N TYR A 6 6.50 1.20 12.82
CA TYR A 6 7.55 0.23 13.12
C TYR A 6 8.91 0.72 12.63
N ASP A 7 9.95 0.31 13.35
CA ASP A 7 11.35 0.57 12.98
C ASP A 7 11.94 -0.67 12.30
N LEU A 8 12.62 -0.46 11.18
CA LEU A 8 13.34 -1.49 10.44
C LEU A 8 14.84 -1.19 10.52
N THR A 9 15.60 -2.14 11.04
CA THR A 9 17.07 -2.10 11.03
C THR A 9 17.60 -3.21 10.13
N LEU A 10 18.35 -2.83 9.10
CA LEU A 10 18.95 -3.74 8.13
C LEU A 10 20.47 -3.70 8.26
N TYR A 11 21.11 -4.87 8.24
CA TYR A 11 22.55 -5.00 8.09
C TYR A 11 22.80 -5.64 6.72
N ILE A 12 23.21 -4.83 5.76
CA ILE A 12 23.43 -5.28 4.37
C ILE A 12 24.92 -5.46 4.17
N GLN A 13 25.32 -6.64 3.71
CA GLN A 13 26.73 -6.93 3.42
C GLN A 13 27.17 -6.09 2.22
N ASN A 14 28.35 -5.48 2.32
CA ASN A 14 28.98 -4.80 1.19
C ASN A 14 29.40 -5.83 0.14
N GLU A 15 29.61 -5.39 -1.10
CA GLU A 15 29.99 -6.25 -2.24
C GLU A 15 31.26 -7.07 -2.00
N ASP A 16 32.20 -6.57 -1.19
CA ASP A 16 33.45 -7.25 -0.83
C ASP A 16 33.30 -8.35 0.25
N GLY A 17 32.11 -8.47 0.84
CA GLY A 17 31.80 -9.47 1.85
C GLY A 17 32.42 -9.23 3.23
N GLN A 18 33.23 -8.19 3.43
CA GLN A 18 34.03 -8.02 4.64
C GLN A 18 33.29 -7.25 5.74
N GLN A 19 32.32 -6.42 5.35
CA GLN A 19 31.64 -5.52 6.25
C GLN A 19 30.13 -5.53 5.99
N TYR A 20 29.37 -5.27 7.04
CA TYR A 20 27.95 -4.98 6.94
C TYR A 20 27.73 -3.50 7.19
N ARG A 21 26.93 -2.87 6.33
CA ARG A 21 26.44 -1.51 6.55
C ARG A 21 25.07 -1.56 7.20
N ARG A 22 24.92 -0.79 8.27
CA ARG A 22 23.65 -0.64 8.99
C ARG A 22 22.80 0.45 8.35
N TYR A 23 21.53 0.15 8.13
CA TYR A 23 20.49 1.07 7.69
C TYR A 23 19.36 1.05 8.71
N GLU A 24 18.84 2.22 9.05
CA GLU A 24 17.74 2.38 10.00
C GLU A 24 16.63 3.19 9.30
N GLU A 25 15.40 2.68 9.37
CA GLU A 25 14.24 3.28 8.76
C GLU A 25 13.07 3.27 9.76
N THR A 26 12.39 4.40 9.90
CA THR A 26 11.13 4.49 10.67
C THR A 26 9.97 4.59 9.70
N HIS A 27 9.04 3.62 9.76
CA HIS A 27 7.91 3.51 8.85
C HIS A 27 6.61 3.89 9.55
N LEU A 28 5.85 4.80 8.92
CA LEU A 28 4.52 5.22 9.37
C LEU A 28 3.52 4.94 8.26
N GLN A 29 2.58 4.04 8.53
CA GLN A 29 1.60 3.59 7.55
C GLN A 29 0.19 3.72 8.09
N ARG A 30 -0.76 4.08 7.21
CA ARG A 30 -2.18 4.10 7.53
C ARG A 30 -2.96 3.36 6.45
N ALA A 31 -3.66 2.31 6.86
CA ALA A 31 -4.64 1.67 6.01
C ALA A 31 -5.98 2.42 6.12
N TYR A 32 -6.72 2.43 5.01
CA TYR A 32 -8.08 2.94 4.93
C TYR A 32 -9.00 1.80 4.49
N THR A 33 -10.23 1.82 4.97
CA THR A 33 -11.25 0.88 4.54
C THR A 33 -11.63 1.13 3.07
N ILE A 34 -12.15 0.10 2.39
CA ILE A 34 -12.67 0.23 1.02
C ILE A 34 -13.71 1.36 0.94
N GLY A 35 -14.53 1.54 1.98
CA GLY A 35 -15.54 2.60 2.05
C GLY A 35 -14.93 4.00 2.07
N GLU A 36 -13.92 4.24 2.93
CA GLU A 36 -13.21 5.52 2.99
C GLU A 36 -12.55 5.87 1.65
N ILE A 37 -11.89 4.90 1.01
CA ILE A 37 -11.24 5.08 -0.29
C ILE A 37 -12.28 5.44 -1.37
N LYS A 38 -13.41 4.71 -1.43
CA LYS A 38 -14.49 4.99 -2.40
C LYS A 38 -15.15 6.35 -2.16
N GLN A 39 -15.30 6.77 -0.91
CA GLN A 39 -15.86 8.08 -0.57
C GLN A 39 -14.91 9.20 -0.99
N ALA A 40 -13.61 9.09 -0.68
CA ALA A 40 -12.61 10.06 -1.11
C ALA A 40 -12.53 10.17 -2.65
N ALA A 41 -12.59 9.03 -3.35
CA ALA A 41 -12.62 9.00 -4.81
C ALA A 41 -13.83 9.77 -5.39
N LYS A 42 -15.01 9.56 -4.81
CA LYS A 42 -16.23 10.27 -5.21
C LYS A 42 -16.11 11.78 -5.00
N GLU A 43 -15.57 12.20 -3.85
CA GLU A 43 -15.33 13.62 -3.53
C GLU A 43 -14.33 14.27 -4.49
N ALA A 44 -13.33 13.49 -4.95
CA ALA A 44 -12.37 13.90 -5.97
C ALA A 44 -12.94 13.89 -7.41
N GLY A 45 -14.19 13.47 -7.61
CA GLY A 45 -14.81 13.38 -8.94
C GLY A 45 -14.32 12.18 -9.76
N LEU A 46 -13.87 11.11 -9.12
CA LEU A 46 -13.46 9.87 -9.78
C LEU A 46 -14.58 8.83 -9.78
N VAL A 47 -14.65 8.02 -10.83
CA VAL A 47 -15.59 6.90 -10.95
C VAL A 47 -14.85 5.59 -10.68
N PHE A 48 -15.25 4.88 -9.63
CA PHE A 48 -14.73 3.55 -9.31
C PHE A 48 -15.00 2.56 -10.46
N GLN A 49 -13.96 1.83 -10.87
CA GLN A 49 -14.05 0.79 -11.90
C GLN A 49 -14.07 -0.61 -11.28
N PHE A 50 -12.96 -0.97 -10.62
CA PHE A 50 -12.82 -2.27 -10.00
C PHE A 50 -11.86 -2.26 -8.82
N LEU A 51 -11.92 -3.33 -8.05
CA LEU A 51 -11.06 -3.65 -6.92
C LEU A 51 -10.70 -5.13 -7.03
N VAL A 52 -9.41 -5.41 -7.08
CA VAL A 52 -8.87 -6.77 -7.13
C VAL A 52 -7.75 -6.96 -6.12
N ASP A 53 -7.45 -8.21 -5.86
CA ASP A 53 -6.22 -8.61 -5.18
C ASP A 53 -5.01 -8.24 -6.04
N ALA A 54 -4.07 -7.47 -5.49
CA ALA A 54 -2.98 -6.86 -6.27
C ALA A 54 -1.92 -7.85 -6.74
N ASP A 55 -1.90 -9.06 -6.19
CA ASP A 55 -0.90 -10.09 -6.51
C ASP A 55 -1.45 -11.16 -7.44
N THR A 56 -2.77 -11.29 -7.52
CA THR A 56 -3.44 -12.35 -8.30
C THR A 56 -4.43 -11.86 -9.35
N ASP A 57 -4.74 -10.56 -9.37
CA ASP A 57 -5.79 -9.93 -10.21
C ASP A 57 -7.20 -10.53 -10.03
N ASN A 58 -7.41 -11.34 -8.99
CA ASN A 58 -8.69 -11.98 -8.69
C ASN A 58 -9.55 -11.10 -7.77
N GLU A 59 -10.80 -11.55 -7.54
CA GLU A 59 -11.67 -10.94 -6.53
C GLU A 59 -11.00 -10.90 -5.15
N VAL A 60 -11.19 -9.78 -4.45
CA VAL A 60 -10.69 -9.62 -3.09
C VAL A 60 -11.36 -10.61 -2.15
N THR A 61 -10.57 -11.19 -1.26
CA THR A 61 -11.05 -12.12 -0.24
C THR A 61 -10.72 -11.62 1.15
N ARG A 62 -11.18 -12.33 2.18
CA ARG A 62 -10.77 -12.08 3.57
C ARG A 62 -9.27 -12.25 3.83
N HIS A 63 -8.54 -12.86 2.88
CA HIS A 63 -7.10 -13.11 2.96
C HIS A 63 -6.28 -12.17 2.08
N THR A 64 -6.92 -11.27 1.32
CA THR A 64 -6.19 -10.31 0.49
C THR A 64 -5.43 -9.33 1.37
N GLU A 65 -4.11 -9.26 1.19
CA GLU A 65 -3.22 -8.38 1.95
C GLU A 65 -3.05 -7.02 1.27
N ARG A 66 -3.16 -6.99 -0.07
CA ARG A 66 -2.95 -5.78 -0.87
C ARG A 66 -4.05 -5.61 -1.92
N TYR A 67 -4.73 -4.48 -1.83
CA TYR A 67 -5.78 -4.09 -2.76
C TYR A 67 -5.23 -3.27 -3.92
N LEU A 68 -5.65 -3.59 -5.15
CA LEU A 68 -5.48 -2.74 -6.32
C LEU A 68 -6.81 -2.09 -6.67
N PHE A 69 -6.88 -0.77 -6.59
CA PHE A 69 -8.05 0.02 -6.99
C PHE A 69 -7.82 0.60 -8.39
N CYS A 70 -8.83 0.49 -9.25
CA CYS A 70 -8.89 1.23 -10.50
C CYS A 70 -10.05 2.24 -10.46
N MET A 71 -9.76 3.46 -10.85
CA MET A 71 -10.70 4.57 -10.92
C MET A 71 -10.40 5.37 -12.19
N GLN A 72 -11.44 5.98 -12.76
CA GLN A 72 -11.32 6.84 -13.93
C GLN A 72 -11.80 8.26 -13.61
N GLU A 73 -11.34 9.24 -14.37
CA GLU A 73 -11.86 10.61 -14.27
C GLU A 73 -13.34 10.68 -14.68
N ASN A 74 -14.11 11.53 -13.99
CA ASN A 74 -15.46 11.88 -14.41
C ASN A 74 -15.43 13.21 -15.17
N GLY A 75 -14.85 13.21 -16.39
CA GLY A 75 -14.85 14.41 -17.23
C GLY A 75 -13.62 14.59 -18.14
N LYS A 76 -13.42 13.69 -19.10
CA LYS A 76 -13.12 13.98 -20.51
C LYS A 76 -13.33 12.72 -21.35
#